data_AF-A0A7K3CZI8-F1
#
_entry.id   AF-A0A7K3CZI8-F1
#
_cell.length_a   1.000
_cell.length_b   1.000
_cell.length_c   1.000
_cell.angle_alpha   90.00
_cell.angle_beta   90.00
_cell.angle_gamma   90.00
#
_symmetry.space_group_name_H-M   'P 1'
#
loop_
_entity.id
_entity.type
_entity.pdbx_description
1 polymer ?
#
loop_
_entity_poly.entity_id
_entity_poly.type
_entity_poly.pdbx_seq_one_letter_code
_entity_poly.pdbx_strand_id
1 'polypeptide(L)'
;GAGGAQFLRGATAFGGSDSALKPDEVERSKDVCRGGRAIDLPMVGGPIAIGYDVPGLDDLVLDAPTLAKIFDRKITDWDDPEIGRLNPGAELPAMPIRPVHRSDDSGTTQNFQAYLAGAAPAVWPHPVAKSWQGRGGASASGSSGVASEVTSGVGAIGYFELSFARARQIKTVSVDTGAPAPV
;
A
#
# COMPACT_ATOMS: atom_id res chain seq x y z
N GLY A 1 1.19 -8.08 11.02
CA GLY A 1 1.18 -6.78 11.70
C GLY A 1 1.22 -6.95 13.20
N ALA A 2 1.59 -5.88 13.90
CA ALA A 2 1.81 -5.88 15.34
C ALA A 2 0.59 -6.33 16.14
N GLY A 3 -0.64 -5.93 15.76
CA GLY A 3 -1.87 -6.28 16.47
C GLY A 3 -2.11 -7.78 16.58
N GLY A 4 -2.08 -8.51 15.46
CA GLY A 4 -2.18 -9.97 15.47
C GLY A 4 -1.07 -10.66 16.27
N ALA A 5 0.17 -10.15 16.18
CA ALA A 5 1.30 -10.70 16.94
C ALA A 5 1.18 -10.47 18.46
N GLN A 6 0.63 -9.33 18.90
CA GLN A 6 0.35 -9.05 20.30
C GLN A 6 -0.76 -9.95 20.84
N PHE A 7 -1.84 -10.09 20.06
CA PHE A 7 -2.96 -10.98 20.38
C PHE A 7 -2.50 -12.45 20.54
N LEU A 8 -1.75 -12.99 19.57
CA LEU A 8 -1.27 -14.38 19.62
C LEU A 8 -0.28 -14.68 20.75
N ARG A 9 0.26 -13.66 21.42
CA ARG A 9 1.08 -13.82 22.63
C ARG A 9 0.31 -13.53 23.93
N GLY A 10 -1.00 -13.31 23.84
CA GLY A 10 -1.86 -13.05 24.99
C GLY A 10 -1.68 -11.65 25.59
N ALA A 11 -1.01 -10.74 24.89
CA ALA A 11 -0.76 -9.38 25.39
C ALA A 11 -2.01 -8.49 25.29
N THR A 12 -2.96 -8.85 24.42
CA THR A 12 -4.21 -8.12 24.21
C THR A 12 -5.38 -9.09 24.06
N ALA A 13 -6.59 -8.65 24.42
CA ALA A 13 -7.81 -9.44 24.22
C ALA A 13 -8.25 -9.49 22.75
N PHE A 14 -7.87 -8.47 21.96
CA PHE A 14 -8.18 -8.34 20.54
C PHE A 14 -6.92 -7.91 19.78
N GLY A 15 -6.82 -8.29 18.50
CA GLY A 15 -5.77 -7.84 17.60
C GLY A 15 -6.39 -7.29 16.32
N GLY A 16 -6.06 -6.05 15.95
CA GLY A 16 -6.41 -5.50 14.65
C GLY A 16 -5.48 -6.04 13.55
N SER A 17 -6.05 -6.42 12.41
CA SER A 17 -5.32 -6.95 11.26
C SER A 17 -6.14 -6.76 9.97
N ASP A 18 -5.48 -6.37 8.88
CA ASP A 18 -6.09 -6.36 7.53
C ASP A 18 -5.95 -7.73 6.83
N SER A 19 -5.38 -8.72 7.53
CA SER A 19 -5.15 -10.08 7.06
C SER A 19 -5.79 -11.06 8.05
N ALA A 20 -6.56 -12.03 7.53
CA ALA A 20 -7.03 -13.14 8.34
C ALA A 20 -5.86 -13.93 8.95
N LEU A 21 -6.11 -14.57 10.09
CA LEU A 21 -5.13 -15.47 10.69
C LEU A 21 -4.88 -16.67 9.76
N LYS A 22 -3.62 -17.04 9.59
CA LYS A 22 -3.26 -18.29 8.91
C LYS A 22 -3.72 -19.50 9.73
N PRO A 23 -3.89 -20.68 9.11
CA PRO A 23 -4.29 -21.89 9.84
C PRO A 23 -3.40 -22.21 11.05
N ASP A 24 -2.09 -22.01 10.94
CA ASP A 24 -1.14 -22.19 12.05
C ASP A 24 -1.29 -21.12 13.14
N GLU A 25 -1.60 -19.88 12.77
CA GLU A 25 -1.90 -18.80 13.71
C GLU A 25 -3.21 -19.07 14.47
N VAL A 26 -4.23 -19.61 13.80
CA VAL A 26 -5.49 -20.04 14.43
C VAL A 26 -5.24 -21.17 15.42
N GLU A 27 -4.39 -22.15 15.08
CA GLU A 27 -4.04 -23.22 16.02
C GLU A 27 -3.27 -22.69 17.25
N ARG A 28 -2.27 -21.83 17.04
CA ARG A 28 -1.53 -21.17 18.13
C ARG A 28 -2.41 -20.32 19.03
N SER A 29 -3.49 -19.75 18.50
CA SER A 29 -4.39 -18.92 19.30
C SER A 29 -5.09 -19.69 20.44
N LYS A 30 -5.15 -21.04 20.38
CA LYS A 30 -5.71 -21.87 21.45
C LYS A 30 -4.96 -21.71 22.77
N ASP A 31 -3.67 -21.35 22.72
CA ASP A 31 -2.84 -21.12 23.91
C ASP A 31 -3.30 -19.88 24.69
N VAL A 32 -3.92 -18.92 24.01
CA VAL A 32 -4.36 -17.64 24.58
C VAL A 32 -5.89 -17.55 24.73
N CYS A 33 -6.65 -18.28 23.91
CA CYS A 33 -8.11 -18.35 23.93
C CYS A 33 -8.60 -19.56 24.77
N ARG A 34 -8.77 -19.37 26.09
CA ARG A 34 -9.23 -20.45 26.99
C ARG A 34 -10.57 -21.05 26.52
N GLY A 35 -10.57 -22.36 26.27
CA GLY A 35 -11.77 -23.10 25.86
C GLY A 35 -12.20 -22.88 24.41
N GLY A 36 -11.37 -22.23 23.58
CA GLY A 36 -11.71 -21.95 22.19
C GLY A 36 -10.49 -21.66 21.32
N ARG A 37 -10.72 -20.90 20.25
CA ARG A 37 -9.71 -20.41 19.31
C ARG A 37 -10.08 -19.01 18.87
N ALA A 38 -9.13 -18.28 18.33
CA ALA A 38 -9.39 -17.02 17.66
C ALA A 38 -10.32 -17.20 16.46
N ILE A 39 -11.11 -16.16 16.21
CA ILE A 39 -11.94 -16.01 15.02
C ILE A 39 -11.62 -14.64 14.41
N ASP A 40 -11.66 -14.55 13.09
CA ASP A 40 -11.59 -13.28 12.38
C ASP A 40 -13.01 -12.71 12.27
N LEU A 41 -13.26 -11.55 12.88
CA LEU A 41 -14.52 -10.83 12.79
C LEU A 41 -14.35 -9.60 11.87
N PRO A 42 -14.96 -9.58 10.67
CA PRO A 42 -14.91 -8.39 9.82
C PRO A 42 -15.58 -7.21 10.51
N MET A 43 -14.83 -6.12 10.73
CA MET A 43 -15.34 -4.91 11.37
C MET A 43 -15.67 -3.81 10.36
N VAL A 44 -14.80 -3.57 9.38
CA VAL A 44 -14.94 -2.52 8.38
C VAL A 44 -14.17 -2.88 7.12
N GLY A 45 -14.70 -2.48 5.96
CA GLY A 45 -13.93 -2.43 4.71
C GLY A 45 -13.37 -1.03 4.51
N GLY A 46 -12.05 -0.90 4.38
CA GLY A 46 -11.36 0.37 4.18
C GLY A 46 -10.52 0.35 2.91
N PRO A 47 -10.59 1.39 2.06
CA PRO A 47 -9.75 1.48 0.87
C PRO A 47 -8.30 1.83 1.23
N ILE A 48 -7.37 1.26 0.48
CA ILE A 48 -5.97 1.67 0.49
C ILE A 48 -5.80 2.73 -0.59
N ALA A 49 -5.43 3.94 -0.18
CA ALA A 49 -5.10 5.02 -1.09
C ALA A 49 -3.62 4.94 -1.49
N ILE A 50 -3.33 5.41 -2.69
CA ILE A 50 -1.97 5.66 -3.17
C ILE A 50 -1.81 7.18 -3.20
N GLY A 51 -1.12 7.73 -2.21
CA GLY A 51 -0.89 9.16 -2.09
C GLY A 51 0.40 9.59 -2.76
N TYR A 52 0.44 10.80 -3.30
CA TYR A 52 1.62 11.39 -3.92
C TYR A 52 1.80 12.86 -3.56
N ASP A 53 3.02 13.37 -3.73
CA ASP A 53 3.35 14.79 -3.63
C ASP A 53 4.19 15.22 -4.84
N VAL A 54 3.52 15.76 -5.85
CA VAL A 54 4.15 16.28 -7.06
C VAL A 54 3.61 17.68 -7.32
N PRO A 55 4.43 18.74 -7.21
CA PRO A 55 3.99 20.11 -7.41
C PRO A 55 3.38 20.32 -8.79
N GLY A 56 2.23 21.00 -8.84
CA GLY A 56 1.52 21.31 -10.09
C GLY A 56 0.82 20.13 -10.77
N LEU A 57 0.98 18.91 -10.26
CA LEU A 57 0.28 17.73 -10.75
C LEU A 57 -0.95 17.46 -9.88
N ASP A 58 -2.11 17.49 -10.53
CA ASP A 58 -3.41 17.15 -9.98
C ASP A 58 -4.02 16.02 -10.80
N ASP A 59 -5.00 15.31 -10.23
CA ASP A 59 -5.77 14.26 -10.89
C ASP A 59 -4.94 13.16 -11.58
N LEU A 60 -3.74 12.89 -11.05
CA LEU A 60 -2.83 11.85 -11.56
C LEU A 60 -3.53 10.49 -11.67
N VAL A 61 -3.53 9.95 -12.89
CA VAL A 61 -4.01 8.61 -13.22
C VAL A 61 -2.83 7.65 -13.35
N LEU A 62 -2.89 6.52 -12.66
CA LEU A 62 -1.94 5.41 -12.86
C LEU A 62 -2.69 4.08 -12.91
N ASP A 63 -2.18 3.14 -13.70
CA ASP A 63 -2.66 1.76 -13.74
C ASP A 63 -1.78 0.82 -12.90
N ALA A 64 -2.26 -0.41 -12.66
CA ALA A 64 -1.49 -1.40 -11.90
C ALA A 64 -0.09 -1.69 -12.49
N PRO A 65 0.10 -1.86 -13.81
CA PRO A 65 1.42 -2.04 -14.38
C PRO A 65 2.39 -0.89 -14.12
N THR A 66 1.93 0.36 -14.23
CA THR A 66 2.75 1.56 -14.00
C THR A 66 3.10 1.68 -12.52
N LEU A 67 2.14 1.45 -11.63
CA LEU A 67 2.39 1.38 -10.17
C LEU A 67 3.40 0.29 -9.83
N ALA A 68 3.26 -0.92 -10.37
CA ALA A 68 4.21 -2.01 -10.16
C ALA A 68 5.63 -1.62 -10.60
N LYS A 69 5.78 -0.95 -11.74
CA LYS A 69 7.07 -0.48 -12.24
C LYS A 69 7.65 0.64 -11.39
N ILE A 70 6.84 1.60 -10.93
CA ILE A 70 7.28 2.68 -10.03
C ILE A 70 7.83 2.09 -8.73
N PHE A 71 7.05 1.22 -8.08
CA PHE A 71 7.41 0.64 -6.80
C PHE A 71 8.53 -0.43 -6.91
N ASP A 72 8.71 -1.06 -8.06
CA ASP A 72 9.86 -1.94 -8.35
C ASP A 72 11.06 -1.21 -9.00
N ARG A 73 11.02 0.14 -9.00
CA ARG A 73 12.10 1.04 -9.49
C ARG A 73 12.47 0.87 -10.97
N LYS A 74 11.54 0.39 -11.79
CA LYS A 74 11.65 0.33 -13.26
C LYS A 74 11.24 1.64 -13.94
N ILE A 75 10.31 2.38 -13.32
CA ILE A 75 10.01 3.78 -13.67
C ILE A 75 10.55 4.63 -12.53
N THR A 76 11.44 5.58 -12.85
CA THR A 76 12.18 6.35 -11.85
C THR A 76 11.90 7.84 -11.87
N ASP A 77 11.23 8.35 -12.88
CA ASP A 77 11.00 9.78 -13.12
C ASP A 77 9.55 10.03 -13.53
N TRP A 78 9.00 11.17 -13.13
CA TRP A 78 7.58 11.48 -13.28
C TRP A 78 7.14 11.79 -14.71
N ASP A 79 8.08 12.18 -15.59
CA ASP A 79 7.86 12.41 -17.02
C ASP A 79 8.02 11.16 -17.89
N ASP A 80 8.04 9.97 -17.26
CA ASP A 80 8.12 8.70 -17.97
C ASP A 80 6.97 8.55 -19.00
N PRO A 81 7.25 8.09 -20.23
CA PRO A 81 6.24 7.95 -21.28
C PRO A 81 5.03 7.08 -20.90
N GLU A 82 5.20 6.09 -20.01
CA GLU A 82 4.08 5.26 -19.53
C GLU A 82 3.12 6.07 -18.65
N ILE A 83 3.66 6.96 -17.80
CA ILE A 83 2.85 7.90 -17.00
C ILE A 83 2.18 8.91 -17.94
N GLY A 84 2.93 9.44 -18.92
CA GLY A 84 2.41 10.37 -19.94
C GLY A 84 1.23 9.81 -20.73
N ARG A 85 1.27 8.52 -21.08
CA ARG A 85 0.18 7.86 -21.82
C ARG A 85 -1.13 7.82 -21.02
N LEU A 86 -1.04 7.71 -19.70
CA LEU A 86 -2.21 7.67 -18.80
C LEU A 86 -2.75 9.06 -18.48
N ASN A 87 -1.95 10.11 -18.69
CA ASN A 87 -2.26 11.48 -18.30
C ASN A 87 -2.15 12.43 -19.52
N PRO A 88 -2.98 12.23 -20.57
CA PRO A 88 -2.88 13.04 -21.78
C PRO A 88 -3.14 14.52 -21.48
N GLY A 89 -2.17 15.37 -21.81
CA GLY A 89 -2.25 16.82 -21.58
C GLY A 89 -1.79 17.29 -20.20
N ALA A 90 -1.37 16.38 -19.30
CA ALA A 90 -0.74 16.77 -18.05
C ALA A 90 0.69 17.26 -18.28
N GLU A 91 1.09 18.31 -17.57
CA GLU A 91 2.48 18.78 -17.52
C GLU A 91 3.26 17.92 -16.51
N LEU A 92 3.85 16.83 -17.00
CA LEU A 92 4.64 15.95 -16.14
C LEU A 92 6.05 16.52 -15.90
N PRO A 93 6.48 16.70 -14.64
CA PRO A 93 7.79 17.24 -14.34
C PRO A 93 8.90 16.20 -14.56
N ALA A 94 10.00 16.63 -15.17
CA ALA A 94 11.26 15.86 -15.24
C ALA A 94 11.93 15.81 -13.86
N MET A 95 11.39 14.98 -12.98
CA MET A 95 11.85 14.86 -11.60
C MET A 95 11.81 13.40 -11.10
N PRO A 96 12.74 13.01 -10.21
CA PRO A 96 12.77 11.66 -9.69
C PRO A 96 11.52 11.30 -8.86
N ILE A 97 11.03 10.08 -9.03
CA ILE A 97 10.01 9.47 -8.19
C ILE A 97 10.67 8.90 -6.93
N ARG A 98 10.05 9.20 -5.78
CA ARG A 98 10.46 8.68 -4.46
C ARG A 98 9.39 7.74 -3.90
N PRO A 99 9.38 6.45 -4.29
CA PRO A 99 8.43 5.50 -3.74
C PRO A 99 8.74 5.26 -2.26
N VAL A 100 7.69 5.22 -1.44
CA VAL A 100 7.74 4.98 0.00
C VAL A 100 6.92 3.75 0.33
N HIS A 101 7.56 2.75 0.94
CA HIS A 101 6.90 1.53 1.40
C HIS A 101 6.93 1.41 2.93
N ARG A 102 6.21 0.42 3.46
CA ARG A 102 6.27 0.11 4.90
C ARG A 102 7.58 -0.59 5.25
N SER A 103 8.21 -0.20 6.35
CA SER A 103 9.39 -0.90 6.91
C SER A 103 9.02 -2.07 7.82
N ASP A 104 7.80 -2.08 8.35
CA ASP A 104 7.27 -3.11 9.25
C ASP A 104 6.23 -4.02 8.56
N ASP A 105 6.04 -5.22 9.12
CA ASP A 105 5.04 -6.18 8.66
C ASP A 105 3.62 -5.60 8.69
N SER A 106 2.98 -5.52 7.53
CA SER A 106 1.74 -4.76 7.35
C SER A 106 0.71 -5.50 6.52
N GLY A 107 -0.55 -5.45 6.96
CA GLY A 107 -1.69 -5.92 6.17
C GLY A 107 -1.93 -5.03 4.95
N THR A 108 -1.78 -3.71 5.09
CA THR A 108 -1.78 -2.76 3.97
C THR A 108 -0.74 -3.12 2.90
N THR A 109 0.48 -3.48 3.30
CA THR A 109 1.53 -3.93 2.36
C THR A 109 1.15 -5.24 1.68
N GLN A 110 0.57 -6.18 2.43
CA GLN A 110 0.11 -7.43 1.85
C GLN A 110 -0.98 -7.20 0.80
N ASN A 111 -1.97 -6.35 1.10
CA ASN A 111 -3.08 -6.06 0.20
C ASN A 111 -2.62 -5.26 -1.03
N PHE A 112 -1.71 -4.29 -0.87
CA PHE A 112 -1.13 -3.57 -2.00
C PHE A 112 -0.36 -4.51 -2.94
N GLN A 113 0.50 -5.40 -2.40
CA GLN A 113 1.21 -6.38 -3.21
C GLN A 113 0.27 -7.42 -3.85
N ALA A 114 -0.83 -7.79 -3.17
CA ALA A 114 -1.85 -8.66 -3.74
C ALA A 114 -2.55 -8.01 -4.95
N TYR A 115 -2.86 -6.71 -4.85
CA TYR A 115 -3.37 -5.94 -5.99
C TYR A 115 -2.39 -5.95 -7.16
N LEU A 116 -1.11 -5.62 -6.94
CA LEU A 116 -0.10 -5.62 -8.00
C LEU A 116 0.09 -7.01 -8.62
N ALA A 117 0.16 -8.07 -7.80
CA ALA A 117 0.31 -9.44 -8.28
C ALA A 117 -0.90 -9.91 -9.11
N GLY A 118 -2.12 -9.49 -8.75
CA GLY A 118 -3.34 -9.85 -9.46
C GLY A 118 -3.58 -9.04 -10.73
N ALA A 119 -3.36 -7.72 -10.67
CA ALA A 119 -3.67 -6.80 -11.76
C ALA A 119 -2.50 -6.57 -12.73
N ALA A 120 -1.27 -6.89 -12.32
CA ALA A 120 -0.06 -6.69 -13.13
C ALA A 120 0.92 -7.88 -13.03
N PRO A 121 0.47 -9.14 -13.20
CA PRO A 121 1.29 -10.34 -12.97
C PRO A 121 2.52 -10.43 -13.87
N ALA A 122 2.46 -9.85 -15.07
CA ALA A 122 3.57 -9.85 -16.02
C ALA A 122 4.74 -8.93 -15.60
N VAL A 123 4.48 -7.93 -14.76
CA VAL A 123 5.48 -6.92 -14.36
C VAL A 123 5.82 -6.92 -12.88
N TRP A 124 4.95 -7.49 -12.03
CA TRP A 124 5.16 -7.68 -10.60
C TRP A 124 5.52 -9.15 -10.29
N PRO A 125 6.82 -9.52 -10.27
CA PRO A 125 7.24 -10.91 -10.12
C PRO A 125 7.28 -11.38 -8.65
N HIS A 126 6.90 -10.52 -7.71
CA HIS A 126 7.15 -10.73 -6.29
C HIS A 126 5.98 -11.42 -5.59
N PRO A 127 6.25 -12.26 -4.57
CA PRO A 127 5.19 -12.93 -3.82
C PRO A 127 4.40 -11.94 -2.95
N VAL A 128 3.16 -12.31 -2.64
CA VAL A 128 2.33 -11.56 -1.69
C VAL A 128 2.77 -11.85 -0.26
N ALA A 129 3.25 -10.84 0.45
CA ALA A 129 3.74 -10.96 1.83
C ALA A 129 3.37 -9.75 2.70
N LYS A 130 3.44 -9.90 4.03
CA LYS A 130 3.26 -8.78 4.98
C LYS A 130 4.44 -7.81 4.95
N SER A 131 5.64 -8.31 4.64
CA SER A 131 6.83 -7.51 4.39
C SER A 131 6.91 -7.07 2.93
N TRP A 132 7.58 -5.94 2.68
CA TRP A 132 7.83 -5.43 1.34
C TRP A 132 8.77 -6.34 0.56
N GLN A 133 8.39 -6.73 -0.67
CA GLN A 133 9.18 -7.60 -1.55
C GLN A 133 9.73 -6.89 -2.79
N GLY A 134 9.23 -5.69 -3.10
CA GLY A 134 9.74 -4.87 -4.20
C GLY A 134 11.16 -4.36 -3.96
N ARG A 135 11.73 -3.69 -4.96
CA ARG A 135 13.11 -3.18 -4.90
C ARG A 135 13.15 -1.70 -4.54
N GLY A 136 14.06 -1.33 -3.63
CA GLY A 136 14.38 0.07 -3.34
C GLY A 136 13.22 0.89 -2.79
N GLY A 137 13.34 2.21 -2.91
CA GLY A 137 12.44 3.17 -2.28
C GLY A 137 12.84 3.53 -0.85
N ALA A 138 12.24 4.60 -0.34
CA ALA A 138 12.31 4.92 1.08
C ALA A 138 11.34 4.01 1.85
N SER A 139 11.56 3.88 3.15
CA SER A 139 10.70 3.06 4.01
C SER A 139 10.38 3.78 5.31
N ALA A 140 9.14 3.64 5.78
CA ALA A 140 8.70 4.19 7.05
C ALA A 140 7.82 3.21 7.83
N SER A 141 7.83 3.33 9.15
CA SER A 141 7.05 2.48 10.04
C SER A 141 5.61 2.99 10.15
N GLY A 142 4.65 2.08 10.01
CA GLY A 142 3.22 2.41 10.09
C GLY A 142 2.69 3.24 8.91
N SER A 143 1.36 3.24 8.72
CA SER A 143 0.71 4.05 7.68
C SER A 143 0.90 5.56 7.91
N SER A 144 0.96 5.99 9.17
CA SER A 144 1.26 7.38 9.51
C SER A 144 2.66 7.79 9.07
N GLY A 145 3.66 6.91 9.22
CA GLY A 145 5.03 7.20 8.80
C GLY A 145 5.14 7.33 7.29
N VAL A 146 4.52 6.40 6.54
CA VAL A 146 4.48 6.48 5.07
C VAL A 146 3.78 7.75 4.60
N ALA A 147 2.63 8.10 5.20
CA ALA A 147 1.93 9.34 4.87
C ALA A 147 2.77 10.59 5.18
N SER A 148 3.52 10.60 6.28
CA SER A 148 4.44 11.69 6.62
C SER A 148 5.60 11.84 5.63
N GLU A 149 6.20 10.73 5.20
CA GLU A 149 7.23 10.74 4.14
C GLU A 149 6.67 11.26 2.81
N VAL A 150 5.44 10.87 2.45
CA VAL A 150 4.80 11.39 1.24
C VAL A 150 4.60 12.91 1.33
N THR A 151 4.09 13.43 2.46
CA THR A 151 3.87 14.88 2.61
C THR A 151 5.12 15.73 2.74
N SER A 152 6.27 15.12 3.07
CA SER A 152 7.52 15.85 3.30
C SER A 152 8.54 15.68 2.17
N GLY A 153 8.25 14.80 1.21
CA GLY A 153 9.13 14.47 0.11
C GLY A 153 8.53 14.84 -1.23
N VAL A 154 8.99 15.96 -1.80
CA VAL A 154 8.68 16.30 -3.20
C VAL A 154 9.07 15.13 -4.12
N GLY A 155 8.12 14.71 -4.95
CA GLY A 155 8.22 13.55 -5.85
C GLY A 155 7.81 12.22 -5.21
N ALA A 156 7.34 12.23 -3.95
CA ALA A 156 7.02 11.01 -3.24
C ALA A 156 5.70 10.38 -3.69
N ILE A 157 5.64 9.06 -3.59
CA ILE A 157 4.43 8.26 -3.76
C ILE A 157 4.44 7.11 -2.75
N GLY A 158 3.32 6.83 -2.10
CA GLY A 158 3.22 5.79 -1.07
C GLY A 158 1.79 5.27 -0.91
N TYR A 159 1.64 4.18 -0.17
CA TYR A 159 0.34 3.54 0.06
C TYR A 159 -0.02 3.49 1.55
N PHE A 160 -1.27 3.82 1.87
CA PHE A 160 -1.80 3.81 3.23
C PHE A 160 -3.34 3.79 3.21
N GLU A 161 -3.97 3.47 4.34
CA GLU A 161 -5.44 3.53 4.44
C GLU A 161 -5.93 4.97 4.18
N LEU A 162 -7.03 5.12 3.45
CA LEU A 162 -7.53 6.40 2.93
C LEU A 162 -7.73 7.49 3.99
N SER A 163 -8.04 7.15 5.24
CA SER A 163 -8.17 8.13 6.33
C SER A 163 -6.88 8.91 6.56
N PHE A 164 -5.70 8.31 6.34
CA PHE A 164 -4.42 9.02 6.45
C PHE A 164 -4.26 10.08 5.36
N ALA A 165 -4.74 9.78 4.14
CA ALA A 165 -4.77 10.73 3.03
C ALA A 165 -5.68 11.91 3.37
N ARG A 166 -6.92 11.61 3.79
CA ARG A 166 -7.93 12.62 4.13
C ARG A 166 -7.49 13.52 5.28
N ALA A 167 -6.95 12.94 6.35
CA ALA A 167 -6.51 13.69 7.53
C ALA A 167 -5.36 14.66 7.23
N ARG A 168 -4.55 14.38 6.21
CA ARG A 168 -3.39 15.19 5.80
C ARG A 168 -3.59 15.92 4.48
N GLN A 169 -4.79 15.82 3.89
CA GLN A 169 -5.13 16.40 2.58
C GLN A 169 -4.14 15.97 1.47
N ILE A 170 -3.68 14.73 1.51
CA ILE A 170 -2.75 14.18 0.51
C ILE A 170 -3.51 13.90 -0.78
N LYS A 171 -2.98 14.36 -1.91
CA LYS A 171 -3.49 14.02 -3.24
C LYS A 171 -3.34 12.52 -3.47
N THR A 172 -4.37 11.88 -3.99
CA THR A 172 -4.37 10.43 -4.26
C THR A 172 -4.45 10.16 -5.74
N VAL A 173 -3.76 9.11 -6.17
CA VAL A 173 -3.84 8.59 -7.54
C VAL A 173 -5.26 8.12 -7.81
N SER A 174 -5.79 8.51 -8.97
CA SER A 174 -6.97 7.90 -9.57
C SER A 174 -6.53 6.62 -10.29
N VAL A 175 -6.93 5.46 -9.79
CA VAL A 175 -6.44 4.18 -10.29
C VAL A 175 -7.23 3.75 -11.52
N ASP A 176 -6.55 3.65 -12.66
CA ASP A 176 -7.14 3.06 -13.86
C ASP A 176 -7.19 1.53 -13.73
N THR A 177 -8.41 1.02 -13.63
CA THR A 177 -8.71 -0.42 -13.53
C THR A 177 -9.20 -1.02 -14.84
N GLY A 178 -9.25 -0.23 -15.92
CA GLY A 178 -9.96 -0.56 -17.16
C GLY A 178 -11.48 -0.39 -17.07
N ALA A 179 -11.99 0.11 -15.94
CA ALA A 179 -13.39 0.50 -15.79
C ALA A 179 -13.69 1.80 -16.57
N PRO A 180 -14.97 2.18 -16.77
CA PRO A 180 -15.34 3.40 -17.51
C PRO A 180 -14.76 4.71 -16.92
N ALA A 181 -14.41 4.70 -15.64
CA ALA A 181 -13.73 5.81 -14.97
C ALA A 181 -12.69 5.25 -13.99
N PRO A 182 -11.52 5.90 -13.85
CA PRO A 182 -10.58 5.65 -12.77
C PRO A 182 -11.21 5.85 -11.38
N VAL A 183 -10.71 5.14 -10.37
CA VAL A 183 -11.26 5.09 -9.00
C VAL A 183 -10.29 5.55 -7.91
#